data_AF-A0A251SZ22-F1
#
_entry.id   AF-A0A251SZ22-F1
#
_cell.length_a   1.000
_cell.length_b   1.000
_cell.length_c   1.000
_cell.angle_alpha   90.00
_cell.angle_beta   90.00
_cell.angle_gamma   90.00
#
_symmetry.space_group_name_H-M   'P 1'
#
loop_
_entity.id
_entity.type
_entity.pdbx_description
1 polymer ?
#
loop_
_entity_poly.entity_id
_entity_poly.type
_entity_poly.pdbx_seq_one_letter_code
_entity_poly.pdbx_strand_id
1 'polypeptide(L)'
;MLEHLSDIMEKDLILVGATAVEDKLQQGVPQCIDKLAQAGLKLWVLTGDKMETAINIGYNLCFNWICLQFTSAGDEADTYNNKCGPHF
;
A
#
# COMPACT_ATOMS: atom_id res chain seq x y z
N MET A 1 18.75 23.98 8.22
CA MET A 1 20.21 24.08 8.52
C MET A 1 20.80 22.72 8.86
N LEU A 2 20.17 21.92 9.73
CA LEU A 2 20.64 20.56 10.05
C LEU A 2 20.46 19.56 8.89
N GLU A 3 19.32 19.58 8.19
CA GLU A 3 19.08 18.71 7.01
C GLU A 3 20.20 18.82 5.98
N HIS A 4 20.60 20.05 5.65
CA HIS A 4 21.66 20.31 4.68
C HIS A 4 23.03 19.73 5.09
N LEU A 5 23.33 19.69 6.39
CA LEU A 5 24.55 19.05 6.88
C LEU A 5 24.44 17.51 6.82
N SER A 6 23.27 16.94 7.08
CA SER A 6 22.99 15.50 6.90
C SER A 6 23.21 15.08 5.44
N ASP A 7 22.66 15.85 4.48
CA ASP A 7 22.78 15.56 3.04
C ASP A 7 24.23 15.55 2.54
N ILE A 8 25.09 16.39 3.14
CA ILE A 8 26.52 16.43 2.80
C ILE A 8 27.25 15.22 3.40
N MET A 9 26.86 14.80 4.61
CA MET A 9 27.45 13.66 5.32
C MET A 9 26.99 12.30 4.78
N GLU A 10 25.82 12.20 4.17
CA GLU A 10 25.23 10.96 3.64
C GLU A 10 25.72 10.59 2.22
N LYS A 11 26.80 11.20 1.73
CA LYS A 11 27.41 10.88 0.42
C LYS A 11 28.40 9.72 0.51
N ASP A 12 28.58 9.01 -0.61
CA ASP A 12 29.55 7.91 -0.78
C ASP A 12 29.42 6.74 0.22
N LEU A 13 28.19 6.49 0.70
CA LEU A 13 27.89 5.36 1.57
C LEU A 13 27.94 4.02 0.81
N ILE A 14 28.39 2.98 1.50
CA ILE A 14 28.40 1.61 0.99
C ILE A 14 27.18 0.87 1.56
N LEU A 15 26.34 0.31 0.71
CA LEU A 15 25.20 -0.49 1.13
C LEU A 15 25.68 -1.81 1.75
N VAL A 16 25.48 -1.97 3.06
CA VAL A 16 25.87 -3.18 3.81
C VAL A 16 24.76 -4.23 3.80
N GLY A 17 23.50 -3.81 3.69
CA GLY A 17 22.34 -4.69 3.66
C GLY A 17 21.02 -3.92 3.70
N ALA A 18 19.91 -4.64 3.59
CA ALA A 18 18.56 -4.11 3.69
C ALA A 18 17.74 -4.96 4.67
N THR A 19 16.82 -4.33 5.38
CA THR A 19 15.86 -5.00 6.27
C THR A 19 14.46 -4.84 5.69
N ALA A 20 13.66 -5.90 5.76
CA ALA A 20 12.24 -5.84 5.44
C ALA A 20 11.43 -6.10 6.72
N VAL A 21 10.43 -5.25 6.96
CA VAL A 21 9.46 -5.43 8.04
C VAL A 21 8.10 -5.66 7.40
N GLU A 22 7.51 -6.81 7.69
CA GLU A 22 6.18 -7.16 7.21
C GLU A 22 5.14 -6.55 8.15
N ASP A 23 4.22 -5.77 7.58
CA ASP A 23 3.03 -5.31 8.30
C ASP A 23 2.01 -6.45 8.36
N LYS A 24 1.86 -7.02 9.56
CA LYS A 24 1.03 -8.20 9.76
C LYS A 24 -0.43 -7.81 9.84
N LEU A 25 -1.17 -8.33 8.87
CA LEU A 25 -2.62 -8.30 8.88
C LEU A 25 -3.19 -9.16 10.00
N GLN A 26 -4.43 -8.85 10.39
CA GLN A 26 -5.15 -9.68 11.35
C GLN A 26 -5.40 -11.08 10.77
N GLN A 27 -5.45 -12.08 11.66
CA GLN A 27 -5.73 -13.46 11.26
C GLN A 27 -7.12 -13.56 10.62
N GLY A 28 -7.24 -14.28 9.51
CA GLY A 28 -8.51 -14.48 8.83
C GLY A 28 -8.87 -13.41 7.81
N VAL A 29 -8.16 -12.26 7.77
CA VAL A 29 -8.46 -11.18 6.82
C VAL A 29 -8.32 -11.64 5.37
N PRO A 30 -7.23 -12.32 4.96
CA PRO A 30 -7.11 -12.81 3.58
C PRO A 30 -8.22 -13.80 3.20
N GLN A 31 -8.59 -14.70 4.10
CA GLN A 31 -9.63 -15.71 3.86
C GLN A 31 -11.03 -15.09 3.79
N CYS A 32 -11.28 -14.04 4.56
CA CYS A 32 -12.54 -13.29 4.51
C CYS A 32 -12.68 -12.56 3.17
N ILE A 33 -11.62 -11.84 2.77
CA ILE A 33 -11.59 -11.09 1.52
C ILE A 33 -11.75 -12.01 0.31
N ASP A 34 -11.09 -13.17 0.31
CA ASP A 34 -11.24 -14.18 -0.76
C ASP A 34 -12.69 -14.70 -0.86
N LYS A 35 -13.36 -14.96 0.26
CA LYS A 35 -14.79 -15.36 0.25
C LYS A 35 -15.70 -14.25 -0.28
N LEU A 36 -15.44 -13.00 0.08
CA LEU A 36 -16.20 -11.85 -0.41
C LEU A 36 -15.98 -11.64 -1.91
N ALA A 37 -14.74 -11.82 -2.38
CA ALA A 37 -14.37 -11.79 -3.78
C ALA A 37 -15.06 -12.89 -4.60
N GLN A 38 -15.07 -14.14 -4.09
CA GLN A 38 -15.78 -15.26 -4.71
C GLN A 38 -17.31 -15.03 -4.77
N ALA A 39 -17.86 -14.26 -3.83
CA ALA A 39 -19.25 -13.81 -3.87
C ALA A 39 -19.51 -12.66 -4.86
N GLY A 40 -18.48 -12.18 -5.58
CA GLY A 40 -18.56 -11.09 -6.55
C GLY A 40 -18.59 -9.69 -5.93
N LEU A 41 -18.24 -9.54 -4.65
CA LEU A 41 -18.23 -8.25 -3.95
C LEU A 41 -16.92 -7.50 -4.21
N LYS A 42 -17.05 -6.22 -4.56
CA LYS A 42 -15.90 -5.30 -4.68
C LYS A 42 -15.63 -4.64 -3.33
N LEU A 43 -14.40 -4.75 -2.84
CA LEU A 43 -13.97 -4.10 -1.61
C LEU A 43 -13.30 -2.76 -1.91
N TRP A 44 -13.70 -1.74 -1.16
CA TRP A 44 -13.08 -0.41 -1.19
C TRP A 44 -12.41 -0.17 0.15
N VAL A 45 -11.11 0.10 0.13
CA VAL A 45 -10.33 0.41 1.32
C VAL A 45 -10.02 1.90 1.30
N LEU A 46 -10.57 2.61 2.28
CA LEU A 46 -10.33 4.03 2.53
C LEU A 46 -9.30 4.13 3.64
N THR A 47 -8.16 4.74 3.37
CA THR A 47 -7.10 4.95 4.37
C THR A 47 -6.57 6.37 4.31
N GLY A 48 -6.27 6.92 5.48
CA GLY A 48 -5.53 8.18 5.66
C GLY A 48 -4.04 7.96 5.92
N ASP A 49 -3.56 6.71 5.80
CA ASP A 49 -2.14 6.39 5.89
C ASP A 49 -1.43 6.75 4.57
N LYS A 50 -0.10 6.75 4.61
CA LYS A 50 0.74 6.98 3.44
C LYS A 50 0.43 6.00 2.32
N MET A 51 0.59 6.49 1.10
CA MET A 51 0.29 5.74 -0.12
C MET A 51 1.09 4.43 -0.20
N GLU A 52 2.37 4.48 0.17
CA GLU A 52 3.26 3.33 0.10
C GLU A 52 2.80 2.21 1.05
N THR A 53 2.33 2.56 2.25
CA THR A 53 1.82 1.58 3.22
C THR A 53 0.54 0.92 2.72
N ALA A 54 -0.37 1.70 2.17
CA ALA A 54 -1.64 1.19 1.65
C ALA A 54 -1.42 0.26 0.44
N ILE A 55 -0.47 0.60 -0.43
CA ILE A 55 -0.05 -0.27 -1.54
C ILE A 55 0.49 -1.58 -0.97
N ASN A 56 1.38 -1.53 0.02
CA ASN A 56 1.96 -2.73 0.64
C ASN A 56 0.89 -3.64 1.26
N ILE A 57 -0.12 -3.06 1.91
CA ILE A 57 -1.30 -3.78 2.41
C ILE A 57 -2.10 -4.41 1.26
N GLY A 58 -2.31 -3.68 0.17
CA GLY A 58 -2.95 -4.20 -1.04
C GLY A 58 -2.19 -5.39 -1.65
N TYR A 59 -0.86 -5.33 -1.70
CA TYR A 59 -0.01 -6.44 -2.14
C TYR A 59 -0.24 -7.70 -1.28
N ASN A 60 -0.33 -7.53 0.04
CA ASN A 60 -0.56 -8.64 0.97
C ASN A 60 -1.98 -9.25 0.87
N LEU A 61 -2.96 -8.55 0.30
CA LEU A 61 -4.36 -8.97 0.22
C LEU A 61 -4.81 -9.52 -1.14
N CYS A 62 -3.88 -9.68 -2.09
CA CYS A 62 -4.09 -10.18 -3.46
C CYS A 62 -4.82 -9.18 -4.38
N PHE A 63 -4.22 -8.91 -5.55
CA PHE A 63 -4.44 -7.72 -6.38
C PHE A 63 -5.81 -7.53 -7.02
N ASN A 64 -6.63 -8.57 -7.14
CA ASN A 64 -7.72 -8.51 -8.12
C ASN A 64 -9.06 -7.95 -7.59
N TRP A 65 -9.22 -7.75 -6.29
CA TRP A 65 -10.56 -7.53 -5.70
C TRP A 65 -10.69 -6.28 -4.82
N ILE A 66 -9.59 -5.56 -4.57
CA ILE A 66 -9.55 -4.39 -3.68
C ILE A 66 -9.23 -3.14 -4.47
N CYS A 67 -10.08 -2.12 -4.33
CA CYS A 67 -9.80 -0.76 -4.79
C CYS A 67 -9.35 0.10 -3.60
N LEU A 68 -8.19 0.75 -3.72
CA LEU A 68 -7.66 1.65 -2.68
C LEU A 68 -8.06 3.08 -3.02
N GLN A 69 -8.69 3.77 -2.06
CA GLN A 69 -8.97 5.20 -2.14
C GLN A 69 -8.23 5.95 -1.04
N PHE A 70 -7.56 7.02 -1.44
CA PHE A 70 -6.78 7.89 -0.56
C PHE A 70 -7.52 9.19 -0.29
N THR A 71 -7.53 9.61 0.97
CA THR A 71 -7.96 10.97 1.35
C THR A 71 -6.75 11.69 1.94
N SER A 72 -6.07 12.47 1.12
CA SER A 72 -5.12 13.47 1.60
C SER A 72 -5.92 14.63 2.20
N ALA A 73 -5.45 15.19 3.31
CA ALA A 73 -6.06 16.37 3.94
C ALA A 73 -5.79 17.68 3.17
N GLY A 74 -5.22 17.60 1.97
CA GLY A 74 -4.91 18.73 1.09
C GLY A 74 -4.57 18.20 -0.30
N ASP A 75 -5.28 18.75 -1.29
CA ASP A 75 -5.13 18.56 -2.73
C ASP A 75 -5.42 17.14 -3.29
N GLU A 76 -6.29 17.13 -4.31
CA GLU A 76 -6.80 16.03 -5.14
C GLU A 76 -6.84 14.62 -4.52
N ALA A 77 -8.05 14.06 -4.40
CA ALA A 77 -8.24 12.65 -4.09
C ALA A 77 -7.63 11.79 -5.22
N ASP A 78 -6.37 11.43 -5.06
CA ASP A 78 -5.66 10.49 -5.93
C ASP A 78 -6.33 9.13 -5.80
N THR A 79 -7.30 8.93 -6.69
CA THR A 79 -8.02 7.67 -6.79
C THR A 79 -7.12 6.72 -7.57
N TYR A 80 -6.36 5.88 -6.87
CA TYR A 80 -5.56 4.84 -7.51
C TYR A 80 -6.47 3.69 -7.97
N ASN A 81 -7.17 3.92 -9.07
CA ASN A 81 -7.92 2.92 -9.80
C ASN A 81 -6.96 2.11 -10.67
N ASN A 82 -6.24 1.17 -10.08
CA ASN A 82 -5.73 0.06 -10.88
C ASN A 82 -6.96 -0.68 -11.42
N LYS A 83 -7.29 -0.46 -12.70
CA LYS A 83 -8.25 -1.28 -13.44
C LYS A 83 -7.63 -2.66 -13.67
N CYS A 84 -7.50 -3.46 -12.61
CA CYS A 84 -7.27 -4.89 -12.75
C CYS A 84 -8.64 -5.54 -12.86
N GLY A 85 -9.29 -5.32 -14.01
CA GLY A 85 -10.42 -6.14 -14.42
C GLY A 85 -9.92 -7.56 -14.72
N PRO A 86 -10.80 -8.57 -14.67
CA PRO A 86 -10.46 -9.87 -15.20
C PRO A 86 -10.16 -9.69 -16.70
N HIS A 87 -8.93 -9.95 -17.11
CA HIS A 87 -8.73 -10.47 -18.46
C HIS A 87 -9.23 -11.91 -18.42
N PHE A 88 -10.56 -12.06 -18.54
CA PHE A 88 -11.37 -13.28 -18.61
C PHE A 88 -10.98 -14.43 -17.67
#